data_AF-A0A1W9PQ58-F1
#
_entry.id   AF-A0A1W9PQ58-F1
#
_cell.length_a   1.000
_cell.length_b   1.000
_cell.length_c   1.000
_cell.angle_alpha   90.00
_cell.angle_beta   90.00
_cell.angle_gamma   90.00
#
_symmetry.space_group_name_H-M   'P 1'
#
loop_
_entity.id
_entity.type
_entity.pdbx_description
1 polymer ?
#
loop_
_entity_poly.entity_id
_entity_poly.type
_entity_poly.pdbx_seq_one_letter_code
_entity_poly.pdbx_strand_id
1 'polypeptide(L)'
;MKGRESSAFSMIELIFMIIMLGILAAFAIPKLSATRDDAMLSTDIWNMATCIEDAAAWYTARGTDLSAGDSKSCNAVKCYNITYSTGGAGFTVATNPSAATFCSDIDSVGGHLAKTYLFRGSRISF
;
A
#
# COMPACT_ATOMS: atom_id res chain seq x y z
N MET A 1 -17.56 -48.66 32.32
CA MET A 1 -17.42 -47.43 31.51
C MET A 1 -16.63 -46.43 32.34
N LYS A 2 -15.38 -46.13 31.95
CA LYS A 2 -14.46 -45.24 32.69
C LYS A 2 -14.89 -43.78 32.46
N GLY A 3 -15.33 -43.09 33.52
CA GLY A 3 -15.64 -41.67 33.45
C GLY A 3 -14.38 -40.86 33.09
N ARG A 4 -14.50 -39.94 32.14
CA ARG A 4 -13.44 -39.00 31.77
C ARG A 4 -13.42 -37.87 32.80
N GLU A 5 -12.33 -37.77 33.55
CA GLU A 5 -12.03 -36.60 34.39
C GLU A 5 -11.87 -35.38 33.46
N SER A 6 -12.75 -34.39 33.61
CA SER A 6 -12.66 -33.12 32.92
C SER A 6 -11.86 -32.18 33.81
N SER A 7 -10.63 -31.83 33.43
CA SER A 7 -9.87 -30.80 34.15
C SER A 7 -10.54 -29.44 33.89
N ALA A 8 -11.28 -28.95 34.88
CA ALA A 8 -11.85 -27.61 34.86
C ALA A 8 -10.78 -26.61 35.27
N PHE A 9 -10.58 -25.58 34.45
CA PHE A 9 -9.66 -24.47 34.72
C PHE A 9 -10.10 -23.73 36.00
N SER A 10 -9.16 -23.36 36.87
CA SER A 10 -9.52 -22.67 38.11
C SER A 10 -10.01 -21.24 37.81
N MET A 11 -11.01 -20.78 38.57
CA MET A 11 -11.52 -19.40 38.48
C MET A 11 -10.39 -18.37 38.62
N ILE A 12 -9.39 -18.65 39.47
CA ILE A 12 -8.24 -17.75 39.66
C ILE A 12 -7.31 -17.72 38.45
N GLU A 13 -7.16 -18.84 37.76
CA GLU A 13 -6.29 -18.97 36.59
C GLU A 13 -6.89 -18.21 35.40
N LEU A 14 -8.22 -18.25 35.27
CA LEU A 14 -8.95 -17.45 34.28
C LEU A 14 -8.78 -15.95 34.53
N ILE A 15 -8.90 -15.50 35.78
CA ILE A 15 -8.75 -14.08 36.14
C ILE A 15 -7.32 -13.60 35.90
N PHE A 16 -6.31 -14.41 36.25
CA PHE A 16 -4.92 -14.05 35.98
C PHE A 16 -4.64 -13.93 34.47
N MET A 17 -5.19 -14.84 33.67
CA MET A 17 -5.01 -14.83 32.21
C MET A 17 -5.57 -13.56 31.58
N ILE A 18 -6.78 -13.13 31.95
CA ILE A 18 -7.39 -11.93 31.37
C ILE A 18 -6.65 -10.65 31.79
N ILE A 19 -6.12 -10.59 33.02
CA ILE A 19 -5.34 -9.44 33.49
C ILE A 19 -4.02 -9.35 32.72
N MET A 20 -3.31 -10.46 32.59
CA MET A 20 -2.04 -10.48 31.86
C MET A 20 -2.24 -10.15 30.38
N LEU A 21 -3.22 -10.76 29.72
CA LEU A 21 -3.57 -10.45 28.33
C LEU A 21 -4.00 -8.99 28.16
N GLY A 22 -4.72 -8.43 29.14
CA GLY A 22 -5.12 -7.02 29.14
C GLY A 22 -3.91 -6.07 29.14
N ILE A 23 -2.91 -6.32 29.99
CA ILE A 23 -1.71 -5.48 30.06
C ILE A 23 -0.86 -5.65 28.79
N LEU A 24 -0.65 -6.88 28.33
CA LEU A 24 0.13 -7.15 27.11
C LEU A 24 -0.52 -6.52 25.88
N ALA A 25 -1.85 -6.61 25.75
CA ALA A 25 -2.59 -6.05 24.62
C ALA A 25 -2.45 -4.52 24.55
N ALA A 26 -2.49 -3.83 25.70
CA ALA A 26 -2.37 -2.37 25.76
C ALA A 26 -1.06 -1.85 25.14
N PHE A 27 0.04 -2.58 25.29
CA PHE A 27 1.32 -2.22 24.69
C PHE A 27 1.50 -2.77 23.27
N ALA A 28 0.99 -3.97 22.99
CA ALA A 28 1.21 -4.65 21.71
C ALA A 28 0.37 -4.04 20.57
N ILE A 29 -0.89 -3.69 20.83
CA ILE A 29 -1.81 -3.15 19.80
C ILE A 29 -1.27 -1.89 19.11
N PRO A 30 -0.85 -0.83 19.82
CA PRO A 30 -0.39 0.40 19.16
C PRO A 30 0.87 0.16 18.32
N LYS A 31 1.81 -0.67 18.81
CA LYS A 31 3.04 -0.97 18.07
C LYS A 31 2.77 -1.81 16.81
N LEU A 32 1.91 -2.82 16.91
CA LEU A 32 1.54 -3.65 15.76
C LEU A 32 0.73 -2.86 14.71
N SER A 33 -0.08 -1.89 15.14
CA SER A 33 -0.80 -1.01 14.21
C SER A 33 0.17 -0.17 13.39
N ALA A 34 1.10 0.53 14.04
CA ALA A 34 2.08 1.36 13.34
C ALA A 34 2.93 0.53 12.35
N THR A 35 3.43 -0.63 12.76
CA THR A 35 4.21 -1.51 11.87
C THR A 35 3.38 -2.06 10.70
N ARG A 36 2.09 -2.32 10.91
CA ARG A 36 1.19 -2.74 9.83
C ARG A 36 0.98 -1.61 8.83
N ASP A 37 0.76 -0.40 9.32
CA ASP A 37 0.56 0.78 8.49
C ASP A 37 1.82 1.07 7.64
N ASP A 38 3.01 0.98 8.24
CA ASP A 38 4.30 1.11 7.52
C ASP A 38 4.46 0.04 6.43
N ALA A 39 4.05 -1.21 6.70
CA ALA A 39 4.13 -2.30 5.72
C ALA A 39 3.13 -2.12 4.57
N MET A 40 1.92 -1.64 4.85
CA MET A 40 0.92 -1.31 3.84
C MET A 40 1.40 -0.17 2.95
N LEU A 41 1.95 0.90 3.55
CA LEU A 41 2.53 2.04 2.84
C LEU A 41 3.70 1.60 1.94
N SER A 42 4.61 0.79 2.46
CA SER A 42 5.73 0.26 1.69
C SER A 42 5.26 -0.57 0.49
N THR A 43 4.26 -1.43 0.67
CA THR A 43 3.69 -2.24 -0.41
C THR A 43 3.05 -1.36 -1.49
N ASP A 44 2.36 -0.29 -1.10
CA ASP A 44 1.75 0.65 -2.02
C ASP A 44 2.81 1.37 -2.89
N ILE A 45 3.91 1.80 -2.27
CA ILE A 45 5.07 2.40 -2.96
C ILE A 45 5.67 1.41 -3.97
N TRP A 46 5.84 0.14 -3.59
CA TRP A 46 6.34 -0.90 -4.50
C TRP A 46 5.39 -1.16 -5.69
N ASN A 47 4.08 -1.20 -5.44
CA ASN A 47 3.08 -1.32 -6.50
C ASN A 47 3.12 -0.11 -7.44
N MET A 48 3.36 1.09 -6.90
CA MET A 48 3.50 2.31 -7.69
C MET A 48 4.77 2.31 -8.55
N ALA A 49 5.91 1.87 -8.03
CA ALA A 49 7.13 1.70 -8.81
C ALA A 49 6.92 0.71 -9.97
N THR A 50 6.33 -0.45 -9.68
CA THR A 50 5.95 -1.45 -10.69
C THR A 50 4.97 -0.89 -11.72
N CYS A 51 4.00 -0.09 -11.28
CA CYS A 51 3.04 0.59 -12.15
C CYS A 51 3.72 1.53 -13.17
N ILE A 52 4.75 2.27 -12.74
CA ILE A 52 5.51 3.15 -13.64
C ILE A 52 6.30 2.32 -14.67
N GLU A 53 6.90 1.21 -14.25
CA GLU A 53 7.58 0.26 -15.14
C GLU A 53 6.61 -0.37 -16.15
N ASP A 54 5.43 -0.79 -15.70
CA ASP A 54 4.35 -1.31 -16.54
C ASP A 54 3.92 -0.26 -17.57
N ALA A 55 3.79 1.01 -17.18
CA ALA A 55 3.44 2.10 -18.09
C ALA A 55 4.51 2.34 -19.17
N ALA A 56 5.79 2.28 -18.79
CA ALA A 56 6.91 2.39 -19.73
C ALA A 56 6.98 1.19 -20.70
N ALA A 57 6.82 -0.02 -20.17
CA ALA A 57 6.78 -1.25 -20.96
C ALA A 57 5.58 -1.27 -21.91
N TRP A 58 4.41 -0.78 -21.47
CA TRP A 58 3.22 -0.70 -22.30
C TRP A 58 3.43 0.25 -23.49
N TYR A 59 4.00 1.43 -23.23
CA TYR A 59 4.27 2.41 -24.26
C TYR A 59 5.29 1.91 -25.29
N THR A 60 6.35 1.23 -24.86
CA THR A 60 7.36 0.67 -25.77
C THR A 60 6.85 -0.52 -26.58
N ALA A 61 5.99 -1.36 -26.00
CA ALA A 61 5.45 -2.53 -26.69
C ALA A 61 4.30 -2.21 -27.65
N ARG A 62 3.43 -1.24 -27.32
CA ARG A 62 2.21 -0.94 -28.09
C ARG A 62 2.21 0.42 -28.80
N GLY A 63 3.11 1.33 -28.41
CA GLY A 63 3.13 2.71 -28.93
C GLY A 63 1.98 3.60 -28.43
N THR A 64 1.13 3.07 -27.55
CA THR A 64 -0.02 3.76 -26.94
C THR A 64 0.23 4.00 -25.47
N ASP A 65 -0.39 5.05 -24.94
CA ASP A 65 -0.38 5.35 -23.52
C ASP A 65 -1.17 4.30 -22.71
N LEU A 66 -0.72 4.01 -21.48
CA LEU A 66 -1.43 3.13 -20.55
C LEU A 66 -2.76 3.78 -20.14
N SER A 67 -3.84 3.01 -20.05
CA SER A 67 -5.14 3.48 -19.57
C SER A 67 -5.53 2.86 -18.22
N ALA A 68 -6.53 3.47 -17.58
CA ALA A 68 -7.05 2.97 -16.32
C ALA A 68 -7.57 1.52 -16.47
N GLY A 69 -7.03 0.61 -15.66
CA GLY A 69 -7.42 -0.80 -15.64
C GLY A 69 -6.53 -1.75 -16.46
N ASP A 70 -5.59 -1.22 -17.26
CA ASP A 70 -4.69 -2.04 -18.08
C ASP A 70 -3.60 -2.74 -17.25
N SER A 71 -3.26 -2.19 -16.08
CA SER A 71 -2.25 -2.76 -15.17
C SER A 71 -2.85 -3.02 -13.78
N LYS A 72 -2.58 -4.23 -13.28
CA LYS A 72 -3.00 -4.66 -11.93
C LYS A 72 -2.26 -3.86 -10.86
N SER A 73 -0.97 -3.59 -11.11
CA SER A 73 -0.09 -2.81 -10.23
C SER A 73 -0.63 -1.41 -10.00
N CYS A 74 -1.03 -0.68 -11.05
CA CYS A 74 -1.59 0.68 -10.91
C CYS A 74 -2.96 0.70 -10.22
N ASN A 75 -3.78 -0.34 -10.38
CA ASN A 75 -5.09 -0.41 -9.72
C ASN A 75 -5.00 -0.79 -8.23
N ALA A 76 -3.93 -1.49 -7.84
CA ALA A 76 -3.69 -1.85 -6.45
C ALA A 76 -3.28 -0.65 -5.59
N VAL A 77 -2.76 0.42 -6.20
CA VAL A 77 -2.28 1.62 -5.53
C VAL A 77 -3.42 2.44 -4.91
N LYS A 78 -3.22 2.92 -3.68
CA LYS A 78 -4.17 3.75 -2.92
C LYS A 78 -3.60 5.10 -2.55
N CYS A 79 -2.32 5.19 -2.20
CA CYS A 79 -1.71 6.44 -1.72
C CYS A 79 -1.25 7.37 -2.84
N TYR A 80 -1.55 7.05 -4.11
CA TYR A 80 -1.24 7.89 -5.26
C TYR A 80 -2.46 8.07 -6.17
N ASN A 81 -2.59 9.28 -6.71
CA ASN A 81 -3.49 9.59 -7.80
C ASN A 81 -2.72 9.49 -9.13
N ILE A 82 -3.23 8.66 -10.03
CA ILE A 82 -2.65 8.44 -11.35
C ILE A 82 -3.50 9.18 -12.38
N THR A 83 -2.87 10.10 -13.08
CA THR A 83 -3.45 10.74 -14.27
C THR A 83 -2.81 10.12 -15.50
N TYR A 84 -3.59 9.30 -16.19
CA TYR A 84 -3.17 8.65 -17.44
C TYR A 84 -3.00 9.70 -18.54
N SER A 85 -2.04 9.45 -19.43
CA SER A 85 -1.67 10.39 -20.50
C SER A 85 -2.83 10.61 -21.47
N THR A 86 -3.26 11.87 -21.59
CA THR A 86 -4.26 12.30 -22.56
C THR A 86 -3.63 13.33 -23.49
N GLY A 87 -3.64 13.05 -24.79
CA GLY A 87 -3.28 14.05 -25.82
C GLY A 87 -1.86 14.63 -25.74
N GLY A 88 -0.90 13.96 -25.11
CA GLY A 88 0.49 14.43 -24.99
C GLY A 88 0.88 14.97 -23.60
N ALA A 89 -0.05 15.05 -22.64
CA ALA A 89 0.29 15.20 -21.23
C ALA A 89 0.89 13.87 -20.71
N GLY A 90 2.07 13.90 -20.09
CA GLY A 90 2.74 12.68 -19.60
C GLY A 90 1.94 11.95 -18.51
N PHE A 91 2.29 10.69 -18.28
CA PHE A 91 1.77 9.88 -17.18
C PHE A 91 2.12 10.56 -15.85
N THR A 92 1.12 11.12 -15.16
CA THR A 92 1.36 11.94 -13.98
C THR A 92 0.94 11.22 -12.72
N VAL A 93 1.87 11.15 -11.77
CA VAL A 93 1.67 10.55 -10.47
C VAL A 93 1.69 11.66 -9.43
N ALA A 94 0.68 11.73 -8.60
CA ALA A 94 0.62 12.64 -7.45
C ALA A 94 0.36 11.83 -6.18
N THR A 95 0.92 12.25 -5.05
CA THR A 95 0.60 11.65 -3.75
C THR A 95 -0.84 11.97 -3.35
N ASN A 96 -1.48 11.05 -2.66
CA ASN A 96 -2.82 11.21 -2.07
C ASN A 96 -2.76 10.79 -0.58
N PRO A 97 -2.29 11.69 0.30
CA PRO A 97 -2.11 11.38 1.72
C PRO A 97 -3.45 11.16 2.46
N SER A 98 -4.57 11.56 1.85
CA SER A 98 -5.92 11.45 2.44
C SER A 98 -6.66 10.17 2.04
N ALA A 99 -6.08 9.31 1.18
CA ALA A 99 -6.75 8.12 0.67
C ALA A 99 -7.02 7.06 1.75
N ALA A 100 -6.08 6.89 2.68
CA ALA A 100 -6.18 5.98 3.82
C ALA A 100 -5.33 6.50 4.99
N THR A 101 -5.60 6.01 6.20
CA THR A 101 -4.88 6.43 7.42
C THR A 101 -3.38 6.14 7.35
N PHE A 102 -2.95 5.08 6.66
CA PHE A 102 -1.53 4.75 6.48
C PHE A 102 -0.83 5.55 5.37
N CYS A 103 -1.55 6.37 4.61
CA CYS A 103 -0.97 7.19 3.54
C CYS A 103 -0.46 8.56 4.03
N SER A 104 -0.64 8.91 5.31
CA SER A 104 -0.27 10.23 5.84
C SER A 104 1.18 10.63 5.54
N ASP A 105 2.09 9.66 5.60
CA ASP A 105 3.53 9.88 5.47
C ASP A 105 4.05 9.64 4.04
N ILE A 106 3.16 9.42 3.06
CA ILE A 106 3.55 9.07 1.68
C ILE A 106 4.45 10.12 1.03
N ASP A 107 4.29 11.40 1.35
CA ASP A 107 5.12 12.46 0.78
C ASP A 107 6.60 12.32 1.20
N SER A 108 6.82 11.97 2.46
CA SER A 108 8.15 11.79 3.04
C SER A 108 8.88 10.55 2.53
N VAL A 109 8.17 9.44 2.34
CA VAL A 109 8.80 8.15 1.96
C VAL A 109 8.68 7.83 0.46
N GLY A 110 7.62 8.30 -0.18
CA GLY A 110 7.21 7.94 -1.54
C GLY A 110 7.06 9.14 -2.49
N GLY A 111 7.20 10.38 -2.00
CA GLY A 111 7.07 11.59 -2.81
C GLY A 111 8.00 11.65 -4.02
N HIS A 112 9.12 10.92 -4.00
CA HIS A 112 10.03 10.79 -5.14
C HIS A 112 9.41 10.12 -6.38
N LEU A 113 8.32 9.37 -6.21
CA LEU A 113 7.53 8.78 -7.30
C LEU A 113 6.45 9.72 -7.84
N ALA A 114 6.13 10.80 -7.12
CA ALA A 114 5.15 11.78 -7.56
C ALA A 114 5.77 12.74 -8.59
N LYS A 115 5.76 12.30 -9.85
CA LYS A 115 6.26 13.06 -10.98
C LYS A 115 5.46 12.76 -12.24
N THR A 116 5.56 13.65 -13.23
CA THR A 116 5.12 13.37 -14.60
C THR A 116 6.22 12.63 -15.36
N TYR A 117 5.88 11.44 -15.86
CA TYR A 117 6.70 10.60 -16.71
C TYR A 117 6.28 10.76 -18.16
N LEU A 118 7.22 11.14 -19.01
CA LEU A 118 7.03 11.25 -20.45
C LEU A 118 7.73 10.07 -21.11
N PHE A 119 6.96 9.09 -21.57
CA PHE A 119 7.49 7.90 -22.24
C PHE A 119 7.67 8.10 -23.75
N ARG A 120 7.13 9.19 -24.31
CA ARG A 120 7.34 9.58 -25.71
C ARG A 120 8.64 10.35 -25.85
N GLY A 121 9.36 10.16 -26.95
CA GLY A 121 10.47 11.04 -27.31
C GLY A 121 9.96 12.46 -27.55
N SER A 122 10.57 13.44 -26.89
CA SER A 122 10.43 14.84 -27.31
C SER A 122 11.07 14.94 -28.68
N ARG A 123 10.26 15.00 -29.73
CA ARG A 123 10.72 15.45 -31.04
C ARG A 123 11.35 16.82 -30.82
N ILE A 124 12.65 16.93 -31.10
CA ILE A 124 13.30 18.22 -31.29
C ILE A 124 12.54 18.90 -32.43
N SER A 125 11.65 19.82 -32.07
CA SER A 125 11.12 20.80 -33.01
C SER A 125 12.29 21.71 -33.37
N PHE A 126 12.85 21.46 -34.55
CA PHE A 126 13.68 22.44 -35.25
C PHE A 126 12.83 23.67 -35.60
#